data_AF-A0A645JGM8-F1
#
_entry.id   AF-A0A645JGM8-F1
#
_cell.length_a   1.000
_cell.length_b   1.000
_cell.length_c   1.000
_cell.angle_alpha   90.00
_cell.angle_beta   90.00
_cell.angle_gamma   90.00
#
_symmetry.space_group_name_H-M   'P 1'
#
loop_
_entity.id
_entity.type
_entity.pdbx_description
1 polymer ?
#
loop_
_entity_poly.entity_id
_entity_poly.type
_entity_poly.pdbx_seq_one_letter_code
_entity_poly.pdbx_strand_id
1 'polypeptide(L)' 'MKVTTLPDVYNALLGEGGEEIVLNPAVITAARRCIDKMIELGG' A
#
# COMPACT_ATOMS: atom_id res chain seq x y z
N MET A 1 -8.12 -0.97 13.05
CA MET A 1 -6.79 -0.37 12.81
C MET A 1 -6.61 0.80 13.78
N LYS A 2 -5.65 0.74 14.71
CA LYS A 2 -5.27 1.87 15.59
C LYS A 2 -3.76 2.17 15.57
N VAL A 3 -3.04 1.57 14.63
CA VAL A 3 -1.58 1.65 14.55
C VAL A 3 -1.10 2.98 13.96
N THR A 4 -1.89 3.58 13.06
CA THR A 4 -1.57 4.85 12.41
C THR A 4 -2.28 6.00 13.13
N THR A 5 -1.53 7.03 13.48
CA THR A 5 -2.03 8.25 14.14
C THR A 5 -1.98 9.47 13.21
N LEU A 6 -2.67 10.56 13.59
CA LEU A 6 -2.63 11.81 12.82
C LEU A 6 -1.22 12.41 12.70
N PRO A 7 -0.39 12.43 13.76
CA PRO A 7 1.02 12.81 13.64
C PRO A 7 1.81 11.95 12.64
N ASP A 8 1.59 10.63 12.60
CA ASP A 8 2.30 9.75 11.67
C ASP A 8 1.99 10.11 10.21
N VAL A 9 0.72 10.40 9.91
CA VAL A 9 0.30 10.83 8.58
C VAL A 9 0.90 12.19 8.23
N TYR A 10 0.90 13.14 9.17
CA TYR A 10 1.49 14.46 8.95
C TYR A 10 2.98 14.38 8.62
N ASN A 11 3.75 13.62 9.41
CA ASN A 11 5.19 13.46 9.18
C ASN A 11 5.48 12.72 7.87
N ALA A 12 4.64 11.74 7.50
CA ALA A 12 4.76 11.06 6.20
C ALA A 12 4.55 12.02 5.02
N LEU A 13 3.62 12.97 5.13
CA LEU A 13 3.40 13.99 4.10
C LEU A 13 4.54 15.00 4.00
N LEU A 14 5.22 15.30 5.11
CA LEU A 14 6.42 16.14 5.11
C LEU A 14 7.67 15.41 4.58
N GLY A 15 7.61 14.09 4.38
CA GLY A 15 8.78 13.27 4.06
C GLY A 15 9.72 13.08 5.24
N GLU A 16 9.28 13.42 6.45
CA GLU A 16 10.05 13.31 7.70
C GLU A 16 9.70 12.02 8.48
N GLY A 17 8.80 11.20 7.94
CA GLY A 17 8.39 9.92 8.53
C GLY A 17 7.76 8.99 7.49
N GLY A 18 7.37 7.80 7.95
CA GLY A 18 6.88 6.74 7.08
C GLY A 18 8.00 6.02 6.32
N GLU A 19 7.64 4.92 5.67
CA GLU A 19 8.57 4.10 4.90
C GLU A 19 8.02 3.89 3.48
N GLU A 20 8.91 3.94 2.49
CA GLU A 20 8.55 3.55 1.13
C GLU A 20 8.42 2.03 1.07
N ILE A 21 7.24 1.57 0.66
CA ILE A 21 6.98 0.14 0.51
C ILE A 21 7.60 -0.32 -0.82
N VAL A 22 8.79 -0.91 -0.74
CA VAL A 22 9.50 -1.46 -1.90
C VAL A 22 9.23 -2.96 -2.03
N LEU A 23 8.72 -3.38 -3.19
CA LEU A 23 8.53 -4.79 -3.53
C LEU A 23 9.21 -5.14 -4.84
N ASN A 24 9.58 -6.42 -4.97
CA ASN A 24 10.09 -6.97 -6.21
C ASN A 24 9.01 -6.86 -7.32
N PRO A 25 9.34 -6.36 -8.52
CA PRO A 25 8.42 -6.26 -9.64
C PRO A 25 7.67 -7.57 -9.94
N ALA A 26 8.34 -8.72 -9.82
CA ALA A 26 7.72 -10.02 -10.05
C ALA A 26 6.58 -10.32 -9.07
N VAL A 27 6.73 -9.92 -7.80
CA VAL A 27 5.70 -10.08 -6.76
C VAL A 27 4.51 -9.19 -7.06
N ILE A 28 4.76 -7.93 -7.46
CA ILE A 28 3.72 -6.97 -7.85
C ILE A 28 2.90 -7.53 -9.00
N THR A 29 3.56 -8.01 -10.07
CA THR A 29 2.88 -8.57 -11.24
C THR A 29 2.07 -9.83 -10.90
N ALA A 30 2.64 -10.74 -10.11
CA ALA A 30 1.97 -11.98 -9.73
C ALA A 30 0.73 -11.74 -8.87
N ALA A 31 0.82 -10.84 -7.88
CA ALA A 31 -0.30 -10.51 -6.99
C ALA A 31 -1.42 -9.77 -7.73
N ARG A 32 -1.07 -8.88 -8.67
CA ARG A 32 -2.01 -8.06 -9.42
C ARG A 32 -3.05 -8.89 -10.18
N ARG A 33 -2.69 -10.05 -10.73
CA ARG A 33 -3.63 -10.95 -11.42
C ARG A 33 -4.85 -11.30 -10.56
N CYS A 34 -4.61 -11.64 -9.29
CA CYS A 34 -5.69 -12.04 -8.39
C CYS A 34 -6.52 -10.83 -7.94
N ILE A 35 -5.87 -9.68 -7.70
CA ILE A 35 -6.53 -8.44 -7.32
C ILE A 35 -7.41 -7.92 -8.46
N ASP A 36 -6.91 -7.90 -9.69
CA ASP A 36 -7.67 -7.47 -10.87
C ASP A 36 -8.92 -8.35 -11.06
N LYS A 37 -8.79 -9.68 -10.87
CA LYS A 37 -9.93 -10.59 -10.96
C LYS A 37 -10.96 -10.37 -9.84
N MET A 38 -10.49 -10.07 -8.62
CA MET A 38 -11.37 -9.72 -7.50
C MET A 38 -12.20 -8.46 -7.83
N ILE A 39 -11.55 -7.43 -8.38
CA ILE A 39 -12.23 -6.18 -8.77
C ILE A 39 -13.26 -6.45 -9.88
N GLU A 40 -12.89 -7.23 -10.90
CA GLU A 40 -13.78 -7.60 -12.01
C GLU A 40 -15.06 -8.32 -11.54
N LEU A 41 -14.95 -9.15 -10.51
CA LEU A 41 -16.06 -9.95 -9.98
C LEU A 41 -16.96 -9.19 -8.98
N GLY A 42 -16.69 -7.90 -8.75
CA GLY A 42 -17.52 -7.02 -7.91
C GLY A 42 -16.95 -6.80 -6.51
N GLY A 43 -15.71 -6.32 -6.46
CA GLY A 43 -15.00 -5.97 -5.22
C GLY A 43 -15.78 -5.06 -4.25
#